data_AF-A0A1C4MH56-F1
#
_entry.id   AF-A0A1C4MH56-F1
#
_cell.length_a   1.000
_cell.length_b   1.000
_cell.length_c   1.000
_cell.angle_alpha   90.00
_cell.angle_beta   90.00
_cell.angle_gamma   90.00
#
_symmetry.space_group_name_H-M   'P 1'
#
loop_
_entity.id
_entity.type
_entity.pdbx_description
1 polymer ?
#
loop_
_entity_poly.entity_id
_entity_poly.type
_entity_poly.pdbx_seq_one_letter_code
_entity_poly.pdbx_strand_id
1 'polypeptide(L)' 'MKADQYAKAGIAFYWRVEQAAAGLPLVCTYVLDPASGDYRDGEVFTGAVTAMAPFPVDIDLTAI' A
#
# COMPACT_ATOMS: atom_id res chain seq x y z
N MET A 1 12.08 10.78 2.96
CA MET A 1 11.66 9.36 2.97
C MET A 1 11.39 8.89 1.54
N LYS A 2 11.36 7.57 1.26
CA LYS A 2 10.98 7.06 -0.07
C LYS A 2 9.56 7.48 -0.47
N ALA A 3 8.64 7.50 0.48
CA ALA A 3 7.28 8.02 0.30
C ALA A 3 7.32 9.45 -0.28
N ASP A 4 8.03 10.39 0.33
CA ASP A 4 8.10 11.78 -0.17
C ASP A 4 8.68 11.88 -1.60
N GLN A 5 9.63 11.01 -1.97
CA GLN A 5 10.17 10.97 -3.34
C GLN A 5 9.10 10.53 -4.35
N TYR A 6 8.28 9.54 -3.99
CA TYR A 6 7.19 9.04 -4.83
C TYR A 6 6.03 10.02 -4.92
N ALA A 7 5.69 10.69 -3.81
CA ALA A 7 4.68 11.73 -3.77
C ALA A 7 5.05 12.92 -4.67
N LYS A 8 6.30 13.40 -4.57
CA LYS A 8 6.83 14.45 -5.46
C LYS A 8 6.86 14.04 -6.94
N ALA A 9 7.00 12.75 -7.22
CA ALA A 9 6.94 12.20 -8.58
C ALA A 9 5.50 11.98 -9.07
N GLY A 10 4.47 12.22 -8.26
CA GLY A 10 3.07 12.09 -8.64
C GLY A 10 2.56 10.65 -8.70
N ILE A 11 3.20 9.70 -8.02
CA ILE A 11 2.75 8.30 -7.99
C ILE A 11 1.48 8.20 -7.16
N ALA A 12 0.34 7.94 -7.81
CA ALA A 12 -0.97 7.98 -7.17
C ALA A 12 -1.17 6.90 -6.10
N PHE A 13 -0.66 5.68 -6.31
CA PHE A 13 -0.82 4.55 -5.41
C PHE A 13 0.55 4.05 -4.95
N TYR A 14 0.75 4.03 -3.64
CA TYR A 14 1.98 3.55 -3.01
C TYR A 14 1.63 2.47 -2.00
N TRP A 15 2.12 1.25 -2.18
CA TRP A 15 1.87 0.14 -1.28
C TRP A 15 3.18 -0.29 -0.64
N ARG A 16 3.19 -0.45 0.68
CA ARG A 16 4.33 -0.90 1.46
C ARG A 16 4.05 -2.29 2.02
N VAL A 17 4.89 -3.25 1.67
CA VAL A 17 4.82 -4.63 2.18
C VAL A 17 5.87 -4.79 3.27
N GLU A 18 5.45 -5.17 4.46
CA GLU A 18 6.30 -5.32 5.63
C GLU A 18 6.17 -6.74 6.20
N GLN A 19 7.26 -7.29 6.72
CA GLN A 19 7.22 -8.55 7.45
C GLN A 19 6.80 -8.27 8.89
N ALA A 20 5.59 -8.70 9.29
CA ALA A 20 5.14 -8.51 10.67
C ALA A 20 5.83 -9.53 11.60
N ALA A 21 5.97 -9.17 12.88
CA ALA A 21 6.55 -10.06 13.89
C ALA A 21 5.80 -11.40 14.03
N ALA A 22 4.52 -11.45 13.63
CA ALA A 22 3.69 -12.65 13.64
C ALA A 22 3.91 -13.59 12.44
N GLY A 23 4.85 -13.28 11.54
CA GLY A 23 5.24 -14.14 10.41
C GLY A 23 4.38 -14.02 9.15
N LEU A 24 3.29 -13.25 9.18
CA LEU A 24 2.50 -12.91 8.00
C LEU A 24 2.88 -11.52 7.50
N PRO A 25 2.96 -11.30 6.17
CA PRO A 25 3.24 -9.97 5.64
C PRO A 25 2.04 -9.04 5.86
N LEU A 26 2.35 -7.77 6.11
CA LEU A 26 1.43 -6.66 6.24
C LEU A 26 1.53 -5.79 4.99
N VAL A 27 0.41 -5.47 4.34
CA VAL A 27 0.39 -4.55 3.19
C VAL A 27 -0.32 -3.27 3.58
N CYS A 28 0.42 -2.18 3.74
CA CYS A 28 -0.11 -0.85 4.00
C CYS A 28 -0.25 -0.09 2.67
N THR A 29 -1.47 0.32 2.34
CA THR A 29 -1.73 1.07 1.11
C THR A 29 -1.83 2.56 1.39
N TYR A 30 -1.42 3.36 0.41
CA TYR A 30 -1.43 4.81 0.48
C TYR A 30 -1.86 5.39 -0.86
N VAL A 31 -2.66 6.46 -0.80
CA VAL A 31 -3.14 7.19 -1.98
C VAL A 31 -2.68 8.63 -1.90
N LEU A 32 -2.05 9.11 -2.97
CA LEU A 32 -1.59 10.50 -3.06
C LEU A 32 -2.81 11.43 -3.03
N ASP A 33 -2.79 12.41 -2.13
CA ASP A 33 -3.74 13.51 -2.14
C ASP A 33 -3.20 14.64 -3.03
N PRO A 34 -3.83 14.94 -4.17
CA PRO A 34 -3.37 16.00 -5.07
C PRO A 34 -3.42 17.40 -4.42
N ALA A 35 -4.26 17.59 -3.40
CA ALA A 35 -4.40 18.89 -2.75
C ALA A 35 -3.24 19.19 -1.80
N SER A 36 -2.78 18.20 -1.03
CA SER A 36 -1.65 18.37 -0.11
C SER A 36 -0.30 18.02 -0.75
N GLY A 37 -0.29 17.16 -1.77
CA GLY A 37 0.94 16.58 -2.32
C GLY A 37 1.55 15.48 -1.43
N ASP A 38 0.78 15.00 -0.44
CA ASP A 38 1.20 13.97 0.52
C ASP A 38 0.32 12.71 0.40
N TYR A 39 0.87 11.59 0.86
CA TYR A 39 0.12 10.34 0.94
C TYR A 39 -0.86 10.34 2.11
N ARG A 40 -2.09 9.90 1.84
CA ARG A 40 -3.07 9.51 2.86
C ARG A 40 -3.04 8.01 3.07
N ASP A 41 -3.27 7.59 4.31
CA ASP A 41 -3.46 6.18 4.64
C ASP A 41 -4.68 5.61 3.89
N GLY A 42 -4.49 4.46 3.27
CA GLY A 42 -5.54 3.61 2.75
C GLY A 42 -5.81 2.44 3.68
N GLU A 43 -6.13 1.29 3.09
CA GLU A 43 -6.34 0.04 3.83
C GLU A 43 -5.01 -0.63 4.20
N VAL A 44 -5.06 -1.37 5.30
CA VAL A 44 -3.98 -2.26 5.75
C VAL A 44 -4.48 -3.69 5.68
N PHE A 45 -3.77 -4.54 4.94
CA PHE A 45 -4.14 -5.93 4.71
C PHE A 45 -3.22 -6.89 5.45
N THR A 46 -3.81 -7.99 5.92
CA THR A 46 -3.11 -9.17 6.47
C THR A 46 -3.88 -10.42 6.04
N GLY A 47 -3.17 -11.53 5.80
CA GLY A 47 -3.75 -12.78 5.34
C GLY A 47 -4.17 -12.77 3.87
N ALA A 48 -4.91 -11.77 3.40
CA ALA A 48 -5.25 -11.59 1.99
C ALA A 48 -5.35 -10.12 1.60
N VAL A 49 -5.11 -9.80 0.33
CA VAL A 49 -5.34 -8.49 -0.29
C VAL A 49 -6.44 -8.64 -1.32
N THR A 50 -7.53 -7.89 -1.18
CA THR A 50 -8.56 -7.73 -2.22
C THR A 50 -8.79 -6.24 -2.45
N ALA A 51 -8.38 -5.73 -3.61
CA ALA A 51 -8.46 -4.30 -3.92
C ALA A 51 -8.80 -4.08 -5.40
N MET A 52 -9.57 -3.04 -5.70
CA MET A 52 -9.94 -2.71 -7.09
C MET A 52 -9.07 -1.62 -7.72
N ALA A 53 -8.31 -0.88 -6.91
CA ALA A 53 -7.43 0.18 -7.35
C ALA A 53 -5.99 -0.13 -6.91
N PRO A 54 -4.97 0.22 -7.73
CA PRO A 54 -5.05 0.87 -9.05
C PRO A 54 -5.66 0.01 -10.16
N PHE A 55 -5.77 -1.30 -9.92
CA PHE A 55 -6.45 -2.28 -10.75
C PHE A 55 -6.92 -3.43 -9.84
N PRO A 56 -7.79 -4.33 -10.32
CA PRO A 56 -8.20 -5.50 -9.55
C PRO A 56 -7.01 -6.36 -9.12
N VAL A 57 -6.88 -6.58 -7.81
CA VAL A 57 -5.86 -7.40 -7.16
C VAL A 57 -6.57 -8.32 -6.18
N ASP A 58 -6.23 -9.61 -6.25
CA ASP A 58 -6.65 -10.64 -5.30
C ASP A 58 -5.43 -11.53 -5.00
N ILE A 59 -4.91 -11.47 -3.77
CA ILE A 59 -3.66 -12.14 -3.36
C ILE A 59 -3.86 -12.78 -1.99
N ASP A 60 -3.52 -14.07 -1.87
CA ASP A 60 -3.35 -14.76 -0.59
C ASP A 60 -1.94 -14.52 -0.04
N LEU A 61 -1.86 -13.81 1.08
CA LEU A 61 -0.60 -13.48 1.76
C LEU A 61 -0.09 -14.61 2.65
N THR A 62 -0.90 -15.63 2.93
CA THR A 62 -0.48 -16.79 3.75
C THR A 62 0.28 -17.84 2.95
N ALA A 63 0.26 -17.74 1.63
CA ALA A 63 0.91 -18.66 0.70
C ALA A 63 2.31 -18.19 0.24
N ILE A 64 2.89 -17.18 0.89
CA ILE A 64 4.15 -16.51 0.51
C ILE A 64 5.33 -17.02 1.35
#